data_AF-A0A1A8F495-F1
#
_entry.id   AF-A0A1A8F495-F1
#
_cell.length_a   1.000
_cell.length_b   1.000
_cell.length_c   1.000
_cell.angle_alpha   90.00
_cell.angle_beta   90.00
_cell.angle_gamma   90.00
#
_symmetry.space_group_name_H-M   'P 1'
#
loop_
_entity.id
_entity.type
_entity.pdbx_description
1 polymer ?
#
loop_
_entity_poly.entity_id
_entity_poly.type
_entity_poly.pdbx_seq_one_letter_code
_entity_poly.pdbx_strand_id
1 'polypeptide(L)'
;MNEVEKPQVPLSPRTTSKPVPKLPKKPASKPSTPKPASPRTTSPKSQSNPYLAHNIKCETKLRDKCKGATCNRHKCPAFCLHKKGQVWGTGTYDAQSSICRAAIHAGVIGNGGGLVDVTRTDKSPFFVRSTKNGVESLRRKSYTGVLKNGVQSESKRNTEGGSFRLFAVKM
;
A
#
# COMPACT_ATOMS: atom_id res chain seq x y z
N MET A 1 -16.87 -43.86 -33.12
CA MET A 1 -15.56 -44.42 -32.74
C MET A 1 -14.61 -43.26 -32.85
N ASN A 2 -14.30 -42.60 -31.73
CA ASN A 2 -13.58 -41.32 -31.74
C ASN A 2 -12.27 -41.49 -30.97
N GLU A 3 -11.23 -40.81 -31.44
CA GLU A 3 -9.85 -41.07 -31.04
C GLU A 3 -9.53 -40.62 -29.61
N VAL A 4 -8.64 -41.38 -28.97
CA VAL A 4 -8.09 -41.10 -27.64
C VAL A 4 -6.63 -40.73 -27.83
N GLU A 5 -6.29 -39.46 -27.59
CA GLU A 5 -4.88 -39.03 -27.52
C GLU A 5 -4.48 -38.70 -26.08
N LYS A 6 -3.29 -39.19 -25.69
CA LYS A 6 -2.76 -39.19 -24.34
C LYS A 6 -1.46 -38.36 -24.29
N PRO A 7 -1.26 -37.45 -23.32
CA PRO A 7 -0.08 -36.60 -23.29
C PRO A 7 1.24 -37.38 -23.06
N GLN A 8 2.31 -36.95 -23.74
CA GLN A 8 3.69 -37.38 -23.48
C GLN A 8 4.51 -36.28 -22.80
N VAL A 9 5.53 -36.70 -22.04
CA VAL A 9 6.51 -35.87 -21.33
C VAL A 9 7.91 -36.36 -21.72
N PRO A 10 8.92 -35.48 -21.86
CA PRO A 10 10.31 -35.91 -21.67
C PRO A 10 11.09 -35.09 -20.62
N LEU A 11 12.23 -35.67 -20.21
CA LEU A 11 13.02 -35.34 -19.02
C LEU A 11 14.24 -34.44 -19.31
N SER A 12 14.85 -33.89 -18.25
CA SER A 12 16.12 -33.13 -18.27
C SER A 12 17.38 -34.02 -18.37
N PRO A 13 18.54 -33.44 -18.71
CA PRO A 13 19.81 -33.84 -18.06
C PRO A 13 20.80 -32.69 -17.75
N ARG A 14 21.97 -33.07 -17.20
CA ARG A 14 23.01 -32.24 -16.56
C ARG A 14 24.39 -32.96 -16.74
N THR A 15 25.60 -32.45 -16.45
CA THR A 15 26.10 -31.26 -15.70
C THR A 15 27.57 -30.97 -16.11
N THR A 16 28.18 -29.85 -15.63
CA THR A 16 29.65 -29.59 -15.51
C THR A 16 30.46 -29.44 -16.84
N SER A 17 31.60 -28.71 -16.97
CA SER A 17 32.74 -28.52 -16.05
C SER A 17 33.70 -27.32 -16.39
N LYS A 18 34.30 -26.68 -15.35
CA LYS A 18 35.75 -26.34 -15.14
C LYS A 18 36.53 -25.25 -16.00
N PRO A 19 37.74 -24.74 -15.58
CA PRO A 19 37.99 -23.27 -15.56
C PRO A 19 39.37 -22.66 -15.99
N VAL A 20 39.39 -21.29 -16.00
CA VAL A 20 40.44 -20.25 -15.66
C VAL A 20 41.55 -19.77 -16.67
N PRO A 21 41.64 -18.43 -16.96
CA PRO A 21 42.75 -17.76 -17.69
C PRO A 21 43.46 -16.56 -16.94
N LYS A 22 44.51 -15.95 -17.55
CA LYS A 22 45.25 -14.71 -17.18
C LYS A 22 45.88 -14.00 -18.42
N LEU A 23 46.23 -12.68 -18.51
CA LEU A 23 45.67 -11.39 -18.01
C LEU A 23 46.41 -10.14 -18.64
N PRO A 24 45.75 -9.10 -19.23
CA PRO A 24 46.39 -7.90 -19.87
C PRO A 24 45.93 -6.50 -19.33
N LYS A 25 46.49 -5.30 -19.66
CA LYS A 25 47.89 -4.85 -19.97
C LYS A 25 48.20 -3.31 -19.76
N LYS A 26 47.24 -2.36 -19.72
CA LYS A 26 47.39 -0.85 -19.54
C LYS A 26 47.94 -0.05 -20.77
N PRO A 27 47.92 1.33 -20.86
CA PRO A 27 47.42 2.39 -19.91
C PRO A 27 46.63 3.63 -20.49
N ALA A 28 46.10 4.49 -19.58
CA ALA A 28 45.92 5.98 -19.66
C ALA A 28 45.02 6.64 -20.76
N SER A 29 44.36 7.80 -20.62
CA SER A 29 43.92 8.69 -19.49
C SER A 29 42.95 9.77 -20.03
N LYS A 30 41.90 10.21 -19.29
CA LYS A 30 41.27 11.55 -19.46
C LYS A 30 40.42 11.96 -18.24
N PRO A 31 40.28 13.26 -17.90
CA PRO A 31 39.70 13.70 -16.61
C PRO A 31 38.17 13.74 -16.57
N SER A 32 37.60 13.44 -15.41
CA SER A 32 36.16 13.57 -15.13
C SER A 32 35.86 14.89 -14.43
N THR A 33 35.03 15.75 -15.03
CA THR A 33 34.49 16.95 -14.37
C THR A 33 33.34 16.57 -13.41
N PRO A 34 33.21 17.21 -12.24
CA PRO A 34 32.10 16.93 -11.32
C PRO A 34 30.78 17.46 -11.88
N LYS A 35 29.79 16.58 -12.06
CA LYS A 35 28.43 16.98 -12.42
C LYS A 35 27.70 17.51 -11.17
N PRO A 36 27.00 18.66 -11.23
CA PRO A 36 26.31 19.21 -10.05
C PRO A 36 25.32 18.23 -9.43
N ALA A 37 25.44 18.00 -8.13
CA ALA A 37 24.48 17.20 -7.38
C ALA A 37 23.16 17.98 -7.23
N SER A 38 22.10 17.50 -7.87
CA SER A 38 20.75 18.03 -7.63
C SER A 38 20.39 17.83 -6.15
N PRO A 39 19.94 18.87 -5.42
CA PRO A 39 19.71 18.77 -3.99
C PRO A 39 18.58 17.76 -3.72
N ARG A 40 18.96 16.65 -3.08
CA ARG A 40 18.03 15.64 -2.58
C ARG A 40 17.21 16.23 -1.44
N THR A 41 16.06 16.82 -1.76
CA THR A 41 15.13 17.35 -0.76
C THR A 41 14.68 16.23 0.17
N THR A 42 15.32 16.15 1.34
CA THR A 42 14.91 15.30 2.44
C THR A 42 13.58 15.84 2.95
N SER A 43 12.50 15.13 2.62
CA SER A 43 11.16 15.42 3.16
C SER A 43 11.26 15.54 4.68
N PRO A 44 10.87 16.68 5.28
CA PRO A 44 11.05 16.87 6.72
C PRO A 44 10.28 15.80 7.49
N LYS A 45 10.99 15.10 8.40
CA LYS A 45 10.37 14.20 9.37
C LYS A 45 9.52 15.05 10.31
N SER A 46 8.25 15.21 9.99
CA SER A 46 7.27 15.92 10.82
C SER A 46 7.28 15.33 12.22
N GLN A 47 7.76 16.10 13.20
CA GLN A 47 7.65 15.74 14.61
C GLN A 47 6.17 15.59 14.95
N SER A 48 5.76 14.40 15.38
CA SER A 48 4.34 14.07 15.59
C SER A 48 3.85 14.59 16.93
N ASN A 49 3.48 15.88 16.97
CA ASN A 49 2.61 16.38 18.04
C ASN A 49 1.21 15.76 17.83
N PRO A 50 0.67 14.96 18.78
CA PRO A 50 -0.61 14.27 18.61
C PRO A 50 -1.81 15.22 18.43
N TYR A 51 -1.67 16.50 18.78
CA TYR A 51 -2.68 17.53 18.60
C TYR A 51 -2.64 18.21 17.21
N LEU A 52 -1.54 18.10 16.44
CA LEU A 52 -1.47 18.67 15.10
C LEU A 52 -2.14 17.76 14.05
N ALA A 53 -3.13 18.32 13.37
CA ALA A 53 -3.72 17.73 12.19
C ALA A 53 -2.68 17.64 11.05
N HIS A 54 -2.42 16.44 10.55
CA HIS A 54 -1.46 16.28 9.46
C HIS A 54 -2.13 16.56 8.12
N ASN A 55 -1.65 17.56 7.38
CA ASN A 55 -2.06 17.77 5.99
C ASN A 55 -1.66 16.55 5.13
N ILE A 56 -2.58 16.12 4.27
CA ILE A 56 -2.43 14.96 3.37
C ILE A 56 -3.01 15.26 1.98
N LYS A 57 -2.64 14.44 0.99
CA LYS A 57 -3.24 14.45 -0.36
C LYS A 57 -4.42 13.47 -0.43
N CYS A 58 -5.34 13.62 -1.37
CA CYS A 58 -6.51 12.73 -1.52
C CYS A 58 -6.10 11.25 -1.71
N GLU A 59 -4.97 11.00 -2.35
CA GLU A 59 -4.42 9.66 -2.63
C GLU A 59 -3.86 8.98 -1.36
N THR A 60 -3.64 9.73 -0.28
CA THR A 60 -2.87 9.27 0.90
C THR A 60 -3.58 8.14 1.63
N LYS A 61 -2.91 7.00 1.73
CA LYS A 61 -3.36 5.84 2.50
C LYS A 61 -2.91 5.93 3.94
N LEU A 62 -3.68 5.33 4.85
CA LEU A 62 -3.32 5.33 6.28
C LEU A 62 -1.97 4.64 6.54
N ARG A 63 -1.71 3.49 5.91
CA ARG A 63 -0.45 2.75 6.09
C ARG A 63 0.78 3.53 5.64
N ASP A 64 0.64 4.39 4.63
CA ASP A 64 1.76 5.13 4.06
C ASP A 64 2.18 6.28 4.99
N LYS A 65 1.20 6.93 5.64
CA LYS A 65 1.41 8.05 6.58
C LYS A 65 1.76 7.58 8.00
N CYS A 66 1.12 6.50 8.49
CA CYS A 66 1.10 6.14 9.91
C CYS A 66 2.00 4.93 10.25
N LYS A 67 3.31 5.15 10.17
CA LYS A 67 4.36 4.14 10.41
C LYS A 67 4.80 4.07 11.88
N GLY A 68 3.89 3.67 12.77
CA GLY A 68 4.20 3.35 14.18
C GLY A 68 4.02 4.49 15.20
N ALA A 69 3.76 5.72 14.76
CA ALA A 69 3.41 6.85 15.64
C ALA A 69 1.89 7.06 15.72
N THR A 70 1.44 7.79 16.75
CA THR A 70 0.05 8.28 16.85
C THR A 70 -0.25 9.20 15.66
N CYS A 71 -1.31 8.88 14.94
CA CYS A 71 -1.54 9.38 13.59
C CYS A 71 -3.04 9.55 13.38
N ASN A 72 -3.65 10.21 14.37
CA ASN A 72 -5.10 10.15 14.56
C ASN A 72 -5.78 11.26 13.76
N ARG A 73 -5.23 12.48 13.73
CA ARG A 73 -5.87 13.63 13.08
C ARG A 73 -5.24 14.00 11.74
N HIS A 74 -6.08 14.12 10.70
CA HIS A 74 -5.68 14.48 9.35
C HIS A 74 -6.52 15.65 8.80
N LYS A 75 -5.88 16.49 7.98
CA LYS A 75 -6.56 17.55 7.20
C LYS A 75 -6.63 17.14 5.73
N CYS A 76 -7.84 16.84 5.28
CA CYS A 76 -8.16 16.49 3.90
C CYS A 76 -8.44 17.75 3.07
N PRO A 77 -7.87 17.87 1.86
CA PRO A 77 -8.19 18.94 0.93
C PRO A 77 -9.56 18.71 0.28
N ALA A 78 -10.07 19.75 -0.37
CA ALA A 78 -11.28 19.66 -1.18
C ALA A 78 -11.09 18.79 -2.44
N PHE A 79 -12.22 18.43 -3.05
CA PHE A 79 -12.33 17.74 -4.34
C PHE A 79 -11.70 16.33 -4.37
N CYS A 80 -11.75 15.60 -3.26
CA CYS A 80 -11.25 14.22 -3.19
C CYS A 80 -12.20 13.16 -3.78
N LEU A 81 -13.49 13.45 -4.00
CA LEU A 81 -14.52 12.49 -4.42
C LEU A 81 -14.10 11.61 -5.62
N HIS A 82 -13.59 12.24 -6.68
CA HIS A 82 -13.18 11.59 -7.94
C HIS A 82 -11.66 11.42 -8.09
N LYS A 83 -10.87 11.69 -7.03
CA LYS A 83 -9.40 11.56 -7.10
C LYS A 83 -8.95 10.10 -7.09
N LYS A 84 -7.73 9.84 -7.56
CA LYS A 84 -7.16 8.48 -7.57
C LYS A 84 -6.98 8.00 -6.12
N GLY A 85 -7.44 6.81 -5.82
CA GLY A 85 -7.40 6.27 -4.46
C GLY A 85 -8.55 5.31 -4.21
N GLN A 86 -8.23 4.03 -3.98
CA GLN A 86 -9.25 3.03 -3.68
C GLN A 86 -9.73 3.18 -2.23
N VAL A 87 -10.98 2.78 -1.99
CA VAL A 87 -11.56 2.58 -0.66
C VAL A 87 -11.92 1.10 -0.55
N TRP A 88 -11.60 0.48 0.58
CA TRP A 88 -11.83 -0.94 0.83
C TRP A 88 -12.53 -1.09 2.17
N GLY A 89 -13.73 -1.66 2.16
CA GLY A 89 -14.57 -1.79 3.36
C GLY A 89 -15.61 -0.67 3.54
N THR A 90 -16.40 -0.82 4.59
CA THR A 90 -17.54 0.03 4.95
C THR A 90 -17.69 0.04 6.45
N GLY A 91 -17.66 1.23 7.08
CA GLY A 91 -17.68 1.39 8.55
C GLY A 91 -16.38 1.01 9.27
N THR A 92 -15.66 0.01 8.74
CA THR A 92 -14.26 -0.29 9.00
C THR A 92 -13.53 -0.42 7.66
N TYR A 93 -12.42 0.27 7.52
CA TYR A 93 -11.66 0.40 6.26
C TYR A 93 -10.28 -0.23 6.38
N ASP A 94 -9.79 -0.83 5.30
CA ASP A 94 -8.42 -1.37 5.26
C ASP A 94 -7.41 -0.21 5.18
N ALA A 95 -6.28 -0.29 5.90
CA ALA A 95 -5.24 0.75 5.90
C ALA A 95 -4.58 1.05 4.54
N GLN A 96 -4.86 0.26 3.49
CA GLN A 96 -4.56 0.58 2.08
C GLN A 96 -5.59 1.51 1.40
N SER A 97 -6.65 1.90 2.09
CA SER A 97 -7.66 2.86 1.60
C SER A 97 -7.15 4.29 1.70
N SER A 98 -7.55 5.14 0.75
CA SER A 98 -7.42 6.60 0.87
C SER A 98 -8.18 7.09 2.10
N ILE A 99 -7.52 7.86 2.97
CA ILE A 99 -8.12 8.42 4.19
C ILE A 99 -9.29 9.35 3.81
N CYS A 100 -9.06 10.28 2.89
CA CYS A 100 -10.06 11.29 2.53
C CYS A 100 -11.24 10.72 1.74
N ARG A 101 -11.02 9.77 0.81
CA ARG A 101 -12.13 9.12 0.11
C ARG A 101 -12.91 8.17 1.03
N ALA A 102 -12.26 7.50 1.97
CA ALA A 102 -12.95 6.71 3.00
C ALA A 102 -13.77 7.61 3.94
N ALA A 103 -13.31 8.82 4.26
CA ALA A 103 -14.04 9.79 5.08
C ALA A 103 -15.28 10.34 4.37
N ILE A 104 -15.19 10.63 3.07
CA ILE A 104 -16.36 10.98 2.24
C ILE A 104 -17.33 9.80 2.17
N HIS A 105 -16.84 8.59 1.86
CA HIS A 105 -17.66 7.36 1.87
C HIS A 105 -18.37 7.12 3.21
N ALA A 106 -17.71 7.41 4.33
CA ALA A 106 -18.28 7.30 5.67
C ALA A 106 -19.32 8.39 6.01
N GLY A 107 -19.35 9.50 5.26
CA GLY A 107 -20.16 10.68 5.58
C GLY A 107 -19.55 11.57 6.66
N VAL A 108 -18.27 11.38 6.97
CA VAL A 108 -17.53 12.11 8.01
C VAL A 108 -17.15 13.52 7.55
N ILE A 109 -16.89 13.68 6.25
CA ILE A 109 -16.70 14.98 5.58
C ILE A 109 -17.36 14.97 4.21
N GLY A 110 -17.70 16.15 3.70
CA GLY A 110 -18.14 16.33 2.30
C GLY A 110 -16.97 16.46 1.32
N ASN A 111 -17.28 16.68 0.05
CA ASN A 111 -16.27 16.93 -0.99
C ASN A 111 -15.52 18.27 -0.82
N GLY A 112 -15.94 19.14 0.11
CA GLY A 112 -15.20 20.35 0.51
C GLY A 112 -13.91 20.07 1.31
N GLY A 113 -13.65 18.82 1.69
CA GLY A 113 -12.54 18.46 2.58
C GLY A 113 -12.88 18.70 4.05
N GLY A 114 -11.88 18.79 4.91
CA GLY A 114 -12.06 19.03 6.34
C GLY A 114 -11.06 18.29 7.23
N LEU A 115 -11.30 18.35 8.54
CA LEU A 115 -10.58 17.56 9.54
C LEU A 115 -11.26 16.21 9.74
N VAL A 116 -10.47 15.15 9.84
CA VAL A 116 -10.94 13.79 10.13
C VAL A 116 -10.08 13.18 11.22
N ASP A 117 -10.73 12.51 12.17
CA ASP A 117 -10.05 11.66 13.14
C ASP A 117 -10.12 10.20 12.70
N VAL A 118 -9.04 9.48 12.94
CA VAL A 118 -8.82 8.08 12.58
C VAL A 118 -8.44 7.31 13.83
N THR A 119 -9.15 6.22 14.08
CA THR A 119 -8.75 5.20 15.06
C THR A 119 -8.30 3.97 14.29
N ARG A 120 -7.04 3.57 14.47
CA ARG A 120 -6.52 2.30 13.94
C ARG A 120 -7.13 1.16 14.76
N THR A 121 -7.62 0.12 14.09
CA THR A 121 -8.24 -1.04 14.71
C THR A 121 -7.55 -2.32 14.25
N ASP A 122 -7.91 -3.44 14.88
CA ASP A 122 -7.44 -4.77 14.52
C ASP A 122 -7.75 -5.15 13.07
N LYS A 123 -7.12 -6.23 12.61
CA LYS A 123 -7.26 -6.74 11.25
C LYS A 123 -8.66 -7.33 11.07
N SER A 124 -9.46 -6.73 10.20
CA SER A 124 -10.78 -7.27 9.85
C SER A 124 -10.59 -8.48 8.92
N PRO A 125 -11.24 -9.64 9.17
CA PRO A 125 -11.09 -10.83 8.34
C PRO A 125 -11.69 -10.63 6.93
N PHE A 126 -12.67 -9.73 6.81
CA PHE A 126 -13.24 -9.32 5.54
C PHE A 126 -13.65 -7.83 5.57
N PHE A 127 -13.73 -7.26 4.38
CA PHE A 127 -14.17 -5.90 4.11
C PHE A 127 -15.32 -5.94 3.11
N VAL A 128 -16.43 -5.27 3.44
CA VAL A 128 -17.66 -5.26 2.63
C VAL A 128 -17.60 -4.13 1.59
N ARG A 129 -18.07 -4.40 0.37
CA ARG A 129 -18.29 -3.42 -0.71
C ARG A 129 -19.57 -2.65 -0.44
N SER A 130 -19.57 -1.33 -0.56
CA SER A 130 -20.78 -0.51 -0.70
C SER A 130 -20.52 0.73 -1.53
N THR A 131 -21.59 1.40 -1.98
CA THR A 131 -21.50 2.75 -2.54
C THR A 131 -22.21 3.71 -1.59
N LYS A 132 -21.51 4.74 -1.12
CA LYS A 132 -22.04 5.77 -0.19
C LYS A 132 -21.42 7.13 -0.53
N ASN A 133 -22.23 8.19 -0.47
CA ASN A 133 -21.81 9.58 -0.68
C ASN A 133 -20.99 9.79 -1.97
N GLY A 134 -21.42 9.13 -3.06
CA GLY A 134 -20.73 9.19 -4.37
C GLY A 134 -19.40 8.44 -4.46
N VAL A 135 -18.98 7.73 -3.41
CA VAL A 135 -17.78 6.87 -3.39
C VAL A 135 -18.21 5.40 -3.43
N GLU A 136 -17.54 4.59 -4.24
CA GLU A 136 -17.62 3.14 -4.21
C GLU A 136 -16.45 2.56 -3.39
N SER A 137 -16.75 1.60 -2.50
CA SER A 137 -15.78 0.79 -1.78
C SER A 137 -15.71 -0.64 -2.30
N LEU A 138 -14.52 -1.24 -2.22
CA LEU A 138 -14.23 -2.58 -2.73
C LEU A 138 -14.21 -3.62 -1.62
N ARG A 139 -14.64 -4.85 -1.95
CA ARG A 139 -14.59 -6.00 -1.05
C ARG A 139 -13.18 -6.60 -0.99
N ARG A 140 -12.73 -7.04 0.19
CA ARG A 140 -11.45 -7.75 0.37
C ARG A 140 -11.58 -8.82 1.45
N LYS A 141 -10.92 -9.97 1.25
CA LYS A 141 -10.69 -10.96 2.30
C LYS A 141 -9.27 -10.77 2.83
N SER A 142 -9.11 -10.69 4.15
CA SER A 142 -7.82 -10.68 4.82
C SER A 142 -7.58 -12.05 5.41
N TYR A 143 -6.79 -12.87 4.71
CA TYR A 143 -6.43 -14.19 5.22
C TYR A 143 -5.43 -14.03 6.37
N THR A 144 -5.94 -13.97 7.60
CA THR A 144 -5.17 -14.23 8.81
C THR A 144 -4.73 -15.70 8.74
N GLY A 145 -3.50 -15.93 8.28
CA GLY A 145 -2.99 -17.27 8.02
C GLY A 145 -2.96 -18.12 9.28
N VAL A 146 -3.95 -19.00 9.43
CA VAL A 146 -3.85 -20.13 10.36
C VAL A 146 -2.91 -21.12 9.70
N LEU A 147 -1.73 -21.34 10.29
CA LEU A 147 -0.80 -22.37 9.86
C LEU A 147 -1.42 -23.74 10.17
N LYS A 148 -2.13 -24.33 9.20
CA LYS A 148 -2.47 -25.74 9.21
C LYS A 148 -1.58 -26.46 8.18
N ASN A 149 -0.79 -27.42 8.66
CA ASN A 149 -0.05 -28.40 7.87
C ASN A 149 1.01 -27.83 6.88
N GLY A 150 1.61 -26.68 7.16
CA GLY A 150 2.80 -26.18 6.45
C GLY A 150 2.61 -25.70 4.99
N VAL A 151 1.42 -25.88 4.40
CA VAL A 151 1.16 -25.47 3.00
C VAL A 151 0.80 -23.98 2.94
N GLN A 152 1.73 -23.16 2.43
CA GLN A 152 1.51 -21.73 2.24
C GLN A 152 0.63 -21.46 1.01
N SER A 153 -0.69 -21.42 1.20
CA SER A 153 -1.60 -20.98 0.12
C SER A 153 -1.29 -19.53 -0.31
N GLU A 154 -1.01 -19.33 -1.59
CA GLU A 154 -0.49 -18.08 -2.15
C GLU A 154 -1.58 -17.00 -2.32
N SER A 155 -2.05 -16.45 -1.20
CA SER A 155 -2.52 -15.06 -1.18
C SER A 155 -2.12 -14.35 0.10
N LYS A 156 -0.82 -14.39 0.39
CA LYS A 156 -0.13 -13.50 1.33
C LYS A 156 -0.07 -12.06 0.77
N ARG A 157 -1.21 -11.53 0.29
CA ARG A 157 -1.38 -10.15 -0.16
C ARG A 157 -1.36 -9.22 1.05
N ASN A 158 -0.14 -9.02 1.56
CA ASN A 158 0.25 -7.90 2.39
C ASN A 158 -0.56 -7.75 3.71
N THR A 159 -0.57 -8.81 4.51
CA THR A 159 -1.25 -8.93 5.83
C THR A 159 -0.72 -7.99 6.93
N GLU A 160 0.19 -7.08 6.60
CA GLU A 160 0.57 -5.92 7.43
C GLU A 160 -0.45 -4.77 7.39
N GLY A 161 -1.48 -4.86 6.54
CA GLY A 161 -2.63 -3.96 6.59
C GLY A 161 -3.45 -4.17 7.87
N GLY A 162 -3.36 -3.22 8.81
CA GLY A 162 -4.38 -3.07 9.86
C GLY A 162 -5.67 -2.50 9.26
N SER A 163 -6.72 -2.38 10.08
CA SER A 163 -7.93 -1.65 9.67
C SER A 163 -8.02 -0.30 10.39
N PHE A 164 -8.99 0.52 10.04
CA PHE A 164 -9.27 1.77 10.73
C PHE A 164 -10.74 2.17 10.63
N ARG A 165 -11.16 3.03 11.56
CA ARG A 165 -12.46 3.72 11.55
C ARG A 165 -12.23 5.23 11.52
N LEU A 166 -13.22 5.95 11.03
CA LEU A 166 -13.18 7.39 10.78
C LEU A 166 -14.27 8.08 11.60
N PHE A 167 -13.92 9.23 12.16
CA PHE A 167 -14.77 10.02 13.04
C PHE A 167 -14.72 11.49 12.66
N ALA A 168 -15.85 12.19 12.79
CA ALA A 168 -15.91 13.63 12.63
C ALA A 168 -15.23 14.31 13.81
N VAL A 169 -14.41 15.33 13.54
CA VAL A 169 -13.82 16.16 14.59
C VAL A 169 -14.90 17.08 15.13
N LYS A 170 -15.29 16.89 16.40
CA LYS A 170 -16.12 17.85 17.12
C LYS A 170 -15.24 19.07 17.45
N MET A 171 -15.68 20.24 17.01
CA MET A 171 -15.14 21.54 17.42
C MET A 171 -15.73 21.95 18.76
#